data_AF-A0A8D0GXC6-F1
#
_entry.id   AF-A0A8D0GXC6-F1
#
_cell.length_a   1.000
_cell.length_b   1.000
_cell.length_c   1.000
_cell.angle_alpha   90.00
_cell.angle_beta   90.00
_cell.angle_gamma   90.00
#
_symmetry.space_group_name_H-M   'P 1'
#
loop_
_entity.id
_entity.type
_entity.pdbx_description
1 polymer ?
#
loop_
_entity_poly.entity_id
_entity_poly.type
_entity_poly.pdbx_seq_one_letter_code
_entity_poly.pdbx_strand_id
1 'polypeptide(L)'
;MLLLNVSQGTAEVDLKLKKTQEDTKREFAALKDSVSQDLVEAKSDHDKKQADSRKELSELKDSGLEMAKNLDELQDQLLNAALRAMGNNWTRSVLQELGAARHGQETIGTDVKQLLKEMKNITEHFCTSCPTGWKSFEKSCYFWSSERKSWMEAERACAKDEAYLAIINNVAEQKFLMSYVNEPNVYWIGLSDRGNEGTWVWVDGSLMVLSFWGEGEPNNVGDGEGEDCASLRFNGKWNDALCSVRESQWKQQNETSRMNVSIAPCCSLRKSFFRWKKLP
;
A
#
# COMPACT_ATOMS: atom_id res chain seq x y z
N MET A 1 48.22 26.47 -47.72
CA MET A 1 48.16 25.00 -47.57
C MET A 1 47.80 24.59 -46.14
N LEU A 2 48.49 25.09 -45.10
CA LEU A 2 48.21 24.77 -43.68
C LEU A 2 46.76 25.08 -43.20
N LEU A 3 46.21 26.25 -43.54
CA LEU A 3 44.85 26.65 -43.10
C LEU A 3 43.72 25.81 -43.71
N LEU A 4 43.90 25.30 -44.94
CA LEU A 4 42.91 24.44 -45.60
C LEU A 4 42.86 23.05 -44.94
N ASN A 5 44.01 22.51 -44.54
CA ASN A 5 44.08 21.21 -43.87
C ASN A 5 43.45 21.23 -42.46
N VAL A 6 43.59 22.34 -41.73
CA VAL A 6 42.95 22.53 -40.40
C VAL A 6 41.42 22.67 -40.54
N SER A 7 40.94 23.39 -41.55
CA SER A 7 39.50 23.53 -41.83
C SER A 7 38.85 22.21 -42.27
N GLN A 8 39.56 21.35 -43.02
CA GLN A 8 39.06 20.03 -43.38
C GLN A 8 39.05 19.07 -42.18
N GLY A 9 40.09 19.10 -41.34
CA GLY A 9 40.16 18.25 -40.14
C GLY A 9 39.08 18.58 -39.10
N THR A 10 38.71 19.85 -38.94
CA THR A 10 37.63 20.27 -38.02
C THR A 10 36.25 19.84 -38.50
N ALA A 11 35.95 19.94 -39.80
CA ALA A 11 34.70 19.46 -40.38
C ALA A 11 34.53 17.94 -40.25
N GLU A 12 35.63 17.18 -40.37
CA GLU A 12 35.61 15.71 -40.21
C GLU A 12 35.34 15.31 -38.75
N VAL A 13 35.91 16.03 -37.79
CA VAL A 13 35.65 15.82 -36.35
C VAL A 13 34.20 16.14 -35.99
N ASP A 14 33.65 17.25 -36.49
CA ASP A 14 32.25 17.62 -36.26
C ASP A 14 31.26 16.61 -36.85
N LEU A 15 31.57 16.05 -38.02
CA LEU A 15 30.76 15.01 -38.64
C LEU A 15 30.80 13.71 -37.82
N LYS A 16 31.98 13.32 -37.32
CA LYS A 16 32.13 12.17 -36.41
C LYS A 16 31.37 12.40 -35.11
N LEU A 17 31.45 13.59 -34.52
CA LEU A 17 30.74 13.94 -33.30
C LEU A 17 29.22 13.87 -33.46
N LYS A 18 28.68 14.44 -34.54
CA LYS A 18 27.23 14.36 -34.85
C LYS A 18 26.77 12.93 -35.06
N LYS A 19 27.57 12.13 -35.76
CA LYS A 19 27.28 10.71 -35.97
C LYS A 19 27.25 9.95 -34.64
N THR A 20 28.28 10.11 -33.81
CA THR A 20 28.33 9.52 -32.46
C THR A 20 27.15 9.96 -31.62
N GLN A 21 26.76 11.24 -31.66
CA GLN A 21 25.62 11.75 -30.91
C GLN A 21 24.29 11.12 -31.35
N GLU A 22 24.08 10.93 -32.65
CA GLU A 22 22.88 10.25 -33.17
C GLU A 22 22.90 8.75 -32.86
N ASP A 23 24.06 8.09 -32.93
CA ASP A 23 24.22 6.69 -32.57
C ASP A 23 23.95 6.47 -31.06
N THR A 24 24.47 7.33 -30.18
CA THR A 24 24.19 7.29 -28.74
C THR A 24 22.71 7.55 -28.42
N LYS A 25 22.04 8.48 -29.14
CA LYS A 25 20.60 8.70 -28.97
C LYS A 25 19.78 7.45 -29.34
N ARG A 26 20.16 6.76 -30.42
CA ARG A 26 19.50 5.53 -30.86
C ARG A 26 19.70 4.40 -29.85
N GLU A 27 20.92 4.24 -29.34
CA GLU A 27 21.22 3.25 -28.30
C GLU A 27 20.43 3.53 -27.01
N PHE A 28 20.35 4.79 -26.59
CA PHE A 28 19.59 5.17 -25.40
C PHE A 28 18.08 4.94 -25.58
N ALA A 29 17.53 5.22 -26.77
CA ALA A 29 16.13 4.94 -27.09
C ALA A 29 15.85 3.42 -27.04
N ALA A 30 16.72 2.60 -27.64
CA ALA A 30 16.60 1.15 -27.60
C ALA A 30 16.69 0.60 -26.17
N LEU A 31 17.59 1.14 -25.34
CA LEU A 31 17.71 0.75 -23.93
C LEU A 31 16.45 1.12 -23.14
N LYS A 32 15.91 2.31 -23.36
CA LYS A 32 14.67 2.77 -22.71
C LYS A 32 13.48 1.86 -23.05
N ASP A 33 13.37 1.44 -24.30
CA ASP A 33 12.32 0.54 -24.75
C ASP A 33 12.48 -0.86 -24.13
N SER A 34 13.71 -1.40 -24.10
CA SER A 34 14.03 -2.67 -23.45
C SER A 34 13.66 -2.66 -21.96
N VAL A 35 14.08 -1.63 -21.22
CA VAL A 35 13.79 -1.51 -19.79
C VAL A 35 12.28 -1.35 -19.53
N SER A 36 11.58 -0.64 -20.42
CA SER A 36 10.12 -0.48 -20.32
C SER A 36 9.40 -1.82 -20.52
N GLN A 37 9.87 -2.64 -21.45
CA GLN A 37 9.32 -3.98 -21.68
C GLN A 37 9.59 -4.91 -20.49
N ASP A 38 10.82 -4.92 -19.96
CA ASP A 38 11.19 -5.72 -18.79
C ASP A 38 10.35 -5.34 -17.55
N LEU A 39 10.06 -4.04 -17.37
CA LEU A 39 9.19 -3.56 -16.29
C LEU A 39 7.74 -4.01 -16.44
N VAL A 40 7.22 -4.08 -17.67
CA VAL A 40 5.86 -4.58 -17.94
C VAL A 40 5.78 -6.08 -17.66
N GLU A 41 6.79 -6.85 -18.07
CA GLU A 41 6.85 -8.29 -17.81
C GLU A 41 6.98 -8.59 -16.31
N ALA A 42 7.88 -7.89 -15.61
CA ALA A 42 8.05 -8.03 -14.17
C ALA A 42 6.77 -7.68 -13.39
N LYS A 43 6.03 -6.65 -13.83
CA LYS A 43 4.73 -6.28 -13.25
C LYS A 43 3.69 -7.37 -13.49
N SER A 44 3.60 -7.90 -14.71
CA SER A 44 2.69 -9.01 -15.06
C SER A 44 2.96 -10.26 -14.23
N ASP A 45 4.24 -10.63 -14.07
CA ASP A 45 4.66 -11.78 -13.25
C ASP A 45 4.34 -11.58 -11.76
N HIS A 46 4.52 -10.37 -11.25
CA HIS A 46 4.13 -10.01 -9.89
C HIS A 46 2.61 -10.12 -9.70
N ASP A 47 1.83 -9.53 -10.60
CA ASP A 47 0.36 -9.54 -10.56
C ASP A 47 -0.20 -10.96 -10.66
N LYS A 48 0.42 -11.82 -11.48
CA LYS A 48 0.09 -13.24 -11.61
C LYS A 48 0.39 -14.02 -10.33
N LYS A 49 1.59 -13.88 -9.75
CA LYS A 49 1.93 -14.51 -8.47
C LYS A 49 0.97 -14.08 -7.36
N GLN A 50 0.59 -12.80 -7.33
CA GLN A 50 -0.39 -12.29 -6.38
C GLN A 50 -1.80 -12.89 -6.62
N ALA A 51 -2.20 -13.10 -7.88
CA ALA A 51 -3.46 -13.76 -8.22
C ALA A 51 -3.48 -15.24 -7.83
N ASP A 52 -2.39 -15.97 -8.07
CA ASP A 52 -2.23 -17.37 -7.68
C ASP A 52 -2.31 -17.53 -6.15
N SER A 53 -1.59 -16.68 -5.39
CA SER A 53 -1.69 -16.68 -3.93
C SER A 53 -3.09 -16.32 -3.41
N ARG A 54 -3.83 -15.42 -4.09
CA ARG A 54 -5.23 -15.12 -3.75
C ARG A 54 -6.14 -16.34 -3.96
N LYS A 55 -5.91 -17.10 -5.03
CA LYS A 55 -6.66 -18.30 -5.35
C LYS A 55 -6.42 -19.39 -4.31
N GLU A 56 -5.16 -19.69 -3.99
CA GLU A 56 -4.80 -20.67 -2.94
C GLU A 56 -5.42 -20.30 -1.58
N LEU A 57 -5.40 -19.02 -1.21
CA LEU A 57 -6.01 -18.56 0.04
C LEU A 57 -7.55 -18.69 0.04
N SER A 58 -8.20 -18.52 -1.12
CA SER A 58 -9.64 -18.77 -1.27
C SER A 58 -9.97 -20.26 -1.13
N GLU A 59 -9.18 -21.12 -1.76
CA GLU A 59 -9.37 -22.58 -1.69
C GLU A 59 -9.17 -23.11 -0.26
N LEU A 60 -8.17 -22.59 0.47
CA LEU A 60 -7.96 -22.88 1.89
C LEU A 60 -9.13 -22.41 2.76
N LYS A 61 -9.70 -21.23 2.46
CA LYS A 61 -10.87 -20.70 3.17
C LYS A 61 -12.10 -21.57 2.95
N ASP A 62 -12.36 -21.97 1.71
CA ASP A 62 -13.51 -22.81 1.37
C ASP A 62 -13.37 -24.19 2.01
N SER A 63 -12.15 -24.74 2.03
CA SER A 63 -11.83 -25.98 2.75
C SER A 63 -12.08 -25.86 4.26
N GLY A 64 -11.67 -24.75 4.88
CA GLY A 64 -11.94 -24.48 6.29
C GLY A 64 -13.43 -24.33 6.63
N LEU A 65 -14.21 -23.71 5.74
CA LEU A 65 -15.66 -23.58 5.89
C LEU A 65 -16.37 -24.92 5.76
N GLU A 66 -15.91 -25.77 4.84
CA GLU A 66 -16.47 -27.10 4.65
C GLU A 66 -16.16 -28.02 5.84
N MET A 67 -14.94 -27.94 6.38
CA MET A 67 -14.60 -28.61 7.65
C MET A 67 -15.51 -28.18 8.80
N ALA A 68 -15.84 -26.88 8.90
CA ALA A 68 -16.74 -26.39 9.94
C ALA A 68 -18.17 -26.94 9.78
N LYS A 69 -18.72 -26.97 8.56
CA LYS A 69 -20.03 -27.58 8.29
C LYS A 69 -20.05 -29.07 8.60
N ASN A 70 -18.99 -29.79 8.23
CA ASN A 70 -18.87 -31.21 8.52
C ASN A 70 -18.83 -31.48 10.03
N LEU A 71 -18.27 -30.55 10.82
CA LEU A 71 -18.27 -30.64 12.27
C LEU A 71 -19.68 -30.44 12.87
N ASP A 72 -20.48 -29.53 12.32
CA ASP A 72 -21.87 -29.31 12.72
C ASP A 72 -22.76 -30.50 12.35
N GLU A 73 -22.58 -31.06 11.15
CA GLU A 73 -23.30 -32.28 10.72
C GLU A 73 -22.95 -33.49 11.60
N LEU A 74 -21.68 -33.64 12.00
CA LEU A 74 -21.27 -34.68 12.95
C LEU A 74 -21.91 -34.48 14.33
N GLN A 75 -22.06 -33.23 14.80
CA GLN A 75 -22.78 -32.92 16.04
C GLN A 75 -24.24 -33.35 15.97
N ASP A 76 -24.91 -33.05 14.86
CA ASP A 76 -26.31 -33.43 14.65
C ASP A 76 -26.48 -34.95 14.53
N GLN A 77 -25.54 -35.64 13.89
CA GLN A 77 -25.53 -37.10 13.84
C GLN A 77 -25.33 -37.73 15.22
N LEU A 78 -24.41 -37.18 16.02
CA LEU A 78 -24.17 -37.64 17.39
C LEU A 78 -25.40 -37.40 18.29
N LEU A 79 -26.03 -36.24 18.17
CA LEU A 79 -27.27 -35.89 18.88
C LEU A 79 -28.42 -36.83 18.49
N ASN A 80 -28.59 -37.08 17.18
CA ASN A 80 -29.62 -37.98 16.67
C ASN A 80 -29.37 -39.44 17.03
N ALA A 81 -28.11 -39.88 17.10
CA ALA A 81 -27.75 -41.21 17.59
C ALA A 81 -28.05 -41.36 19.09
N ALA A 82 -27.73 -40.34 19.90
CA ALA A 82 -28.09 -40.29 21.31
C ALA A 82 -29.61 -40.32 21.51
N LEU A 83 -30.37 -39.52 20.74
CA LEU A 83 -31.85 -39.50 20.77
C LEU A 83 -32.46 -40.86 20.41
N ARG A 84 -31.97 -41.53 19.37
CA ARG A 84 -32.42 -42.88 18.99
C ARG A 84 -32.06 -43.94 20.03
N ALA A 85 -30.88 -43.82 20.65
CA ALA A 85 -30.44 -44.73 21.69
C ALA A 85 -31.20 -44.57 23.01
N MET A 86 -31.78 -43.39 23.30
CA MET A 86 -32.66 -43.19 24.46
C MET A 86 -33.96 -44.01 24.40
N GLY A 87 -34.29 -44.62 23.27
CA GLY A 87 -35.37 -45.61 23.13
C GLY A 87 -35.00 -47.05 23.55
N ASN A 88 -33.70 -47.35 23.75
CA ASN A 88 -33.19 -48.71 23.88
C ASN A 88 -32.35 -48.83 25.17
N ASN A 89 -32.55 -49.89 25.97
CA ASN A 89 -31.83 -50.08 27.23
C ASN A 89 -30.30 -50.10 26.98
N TRP A 90 -29.56 -49.19 27.63
CA TRP A 90 -28.19 -48.84 27.26
C TRP A 90 -27.17 -49.97 27.54
N THR A 91 -26.36 -50.35 26.55
CA THR A 91 -25.19 -51.22 26.76
C THR A 91 -23.93 -50.39 26.96
N ARG A 92 -23.04 -50.85 27.85
CA ARG A 92 -21.78 -50.17 28.20
C ARG A 92 -20.87 -49.87 26.99
N SER A 93 -20.98 -50.67 25.92
CA SER A 93 -20.19 -50.53 24.70
C SER A 93 -20.59 -49.31 23.87
N VAL A 94 -21.90 -49.08 23.66
CA VAL A 94 -22.42 -47.91 22.91
C VAL A 94 -22.06 -46.60 23.61
N LEU A 95 -22.10 -46.64 24.94
CA LEU A 95 -21.67 -45.59 25.84
C LEU A 95 -20.22 -45.14 25.63
N GLN A 96 -19.35 -46.13 25.48
CA GLN A 96 -17.91 -45.93 25.38
C GLN A 96 -17.54 -45.39 24.00
N GLU A 97 -18.21 -45.85 22.94
CA GLU A 97 -18.04 -45.32 21.57
C GLU A 97 -18.56 -43.88 21.43
N LEU A 98 -19.72 -43.56 21.99
CA LEU A 98 -20.25 -42.18 22.01
C LEU A 98 -19.34 -41.23 22.80
N GLY A 99 -18.76 -41.70 23.90
CA GLY A 99 -17.77 -40.96 24.67
C GLY A 99 -16.47 -40.69 23.89
N ALA A 100 -15.97 -41.69 23.17
CA ALA A 100 -14.78 -41.56 22.32
C ALA A 100 -15.02 -40.62 21.12
N ALA A 101 -16.18 -40.72 20.46
CA ALA A 101 -16.56 -39.83 19.36
C ALA A 101 -16.69 -38.38 19.83
N ARG A 102 -17.34 -38.14 20.97
CA ARG A 102 -17.44 -36.81 21.60
C ARG A 102 -16.06 -36.23 21.92
N HIS A 103 -15.17 -37.04 22.50
CA HIS A 103 -13.83 -36.61 22.85
C HIS A 103 -12.98 -36.27 21.61
N GLY A 104 -13.10 -37.08 20.54
CA GLY A 104 -12.48 -36.78 19.25
C GLY A 104 -12.95 -35.46 18.65
N GLN A 105 -14.25 -35.18 18.74
CA GLN A 105 -14.85 -33.93 18.26
C GLN A 105 -14.40 -32.70 19.07
N GLU A 106 -14.30 -32.82 20.40
CA GLU A 106 -13.78 -31.77 21.28
C GLU A 106 -12.31 -31.44 20.94
N THR A 107 -11.50 -32.47 20.65
CA THR A 107 -10.08 -32.32 20.27
C THR A 107 -9.91 -31.62 18.92
N ILE A 108 -10.68 -32.01 17.90
CA ILE A 108 -10.68 -31.33 16.59
C ILE A 108 -11.11 -29.86 16.75
N GLY A 109 -12.11 -29.60 17.58
CA GLY A 109 -12.58 -28.25 17.88
C GLY A 109 -11.52 -27.37 18.56
N THR A 110 -10.65 -27.94 19.40
CA THR A 110 -9.53 -27.20 20.02
C THR A 110 -8.41 -26.92 19.03
N ASP A 111 -8.09 -27.88 18.16
CA ASP A 111 -7.01 -27.73 17.16
C ASP A 111 -7.35 -26.66 16.11
N VAL A 112 -8.60 -26.65 15.61
CA VAL A 112 -9.08 -25.61 14.69
C VAL A 112 -9.02 -24.22 15.32
N LYS A 113 -9.40 -24.08 16.59
CA LYS A 113 -9.33 -22.79 17.31
C LYS A 113 -7.89 -22.31 17.50
N GLN A 114 -6.97 -23.22 17.75
CA GLN A 114 -5.54 -22.91 17.88
C GLN A 114 -4.96 -22.45 16.53
N LEU A 115 -5.26 -23.17 15.44
CA LEU A 115 -4.85 -22.77 14.09
C LEU A 115 -5.42 -21.40 13.68
N LEU A 116 -6.68 -21.12 14.00
CA LEU A 116 -7.28 -19.80 13.75
C LEU A 116 -6.59 -18.67 14.52
N LYS A 117 -6.13 -18.94 15.75
CA LYS A 117 -5.38 -17.98 16.57
C LYS A 117 -3.99 -17.72 15.99
N GLU A 118 -3.31 -18.77 15.52
CA GLU A 118 -2.01 -18.66 14.87
C GLU A 118 -2.10 -17.90 13.54
N MET A 119 -3.08 -18.23 12.70
CA MET A 119 -3.36 -17.50 11.46
C MET A 119 -3.66 -16.02 11.72
N LYS A 120 -4.41 -15.70 12.78
CA LYS A 120 -4.71 -14.33 13.20
C LYS A 120 -3.45 -13.58 13.64
N ASN A 121 -2.60 -14.20 14.46
CA ASN A 121 -1.34 -13.59 14.89
C ASN A 121 -0.39 -13.34 13.72
N ILE A 122 -0.29 -14.29 12.79
CA ILE A 122 0.52 -14.16 11.56
C ILE A 122 0.01 -13.01 10.69
N THR A 123 -1.32 -12.90 10.53
CA THR A 123 -1.89 -11.77 9.80
C THR A 123 -1.65 -10.45 10.50
N GLU A 124 -1.91 -10.33 11.80
CA GLU A 124 -1.67 -9.08 12.52
C GLU A 124 -0.20 -8.65 12.44
N HIS A 125 0.76 -9.58 12.51
CA HIS A 125 2.18 -9.28 12.49
C HIS A 125 2.71 -8.77 11.13
N PHE A 126 2.26 -9.35 10.01
CA PHE A 126 2.66 -8.93 8.67
C PHE A 126 1.87 -7.71 8.14
N CYS A 127 0.71 -7.40 8.73
CA CYS A 127 -0.17 -6.31 8.33
C CYS A 127 0.08 -4.97 9.01
N THR A 128 0.88 -4.95 10.08
CA THR A 128 1.02 -3.78 10.95
C THR A 128 2.41 -3.16 10.96
N SER A 129 3.40 -3.83 10.37
CA SER A 129 4.74 -3.26 10.24
C SER A 129 4.86 -2.46 8.95
N CYS A 130 5.44 -1.27 9.08
CA CYS A 130 5.76 -0.44 7.91
C CYS A 130 7.01 -0.98 7.20
N PRO A 131 7.16 -0.75 5.88
CA PRO A 131 8.37 -1.13 5.17
C PRO A 131 9.61 -0.52 5.82
N THR A 132 10.77 -1.14 5.62
CA THR A 132 12.04 -0.64 6.19
C THR A 132 12.26 0.83 5.83
N GLY A 133 12.54 1.66 6.84
CA GLY A 133 12.75 3.10 6.69
C GLY A 133 11.46 3.95 6.80
N TRP A 134 10.28 3.35 6.67
CA TRP A 134 9.01 4.03 6.89
C TRP A 134 8.67 4.11 8.39
N LYS A 135 7.93 5.15 8.77
CA LYS A 135 7.45 5.37 10.12
C LYS A 135 5.96 5.01 10.22
N SER A 136 5.62 4.21 11.21
CA SER A 136 4.24 3.86 11.52
C SER A 136 3.60 4.98 12.33
N PHE A 137 2.41 5.43 11.90
CA PHE A 137 1.54 6.27 12.71
C PHE A 137 0.08 5.92 12.43
N GLU A 138 -0.65 5.64 13.51
CA GLU A 138 -2.01 5.08 13.45
C GLU A 138 -2.11 3.86 12.52
N LYS A 139 -2.81 3.96 11.39
CA LYS A 139 -3.02 2.87 10.42
C LYS A 139 -2.21 3.05 9.13
N SER A 140 -1.35 4.05 9.08
CA SER A 140 -0.62 4.45 7.89
C SER A 140 0.88 4.40 8.12
N CYS A 141 1.60 4.20 7.01
CA CYS A 141 3.05 4.27 6.96
C CYS A 141 3.46 5.56 6.25
N TYR A 142 4.44 6.24 6.81
CA TYR A 142 4.92 7.53 6.32
C TYR A 142 6.41 7.48 6.00
N PHE A 143 6.81 8.16 4.93
CA PHE A 143 8.20 8.30 4.54
C PHE A 143 8.41 9.67 3.92
N TRP A 144 9.57 10.27 4.15
CA TRP A 144 9.94 11.50 3.47
C TRP A 144 11.15 11.24 2.56
N SER A 145 11.07 11.72 1.33
CA SER A 145 12.19 11.58 0.39
C SER A 145 13.27 12.61 0.66
N SER A 146 14.50 12.28 0.28
CA SER A 146 15.61 13.23 0.16
C SER A 146 15.70 13.88 -1.23
N GLU A 147 14.98 13.35 -2.23
CA GLU A 147 15.02 13.88 -3.59
C GLU A 147 14.02 15.02 -3.78
N ARG A 148 14.48 16.16 -4.30
CA ARG A 148 13.63 17.32 -4.56
C ARG A 148 12.96 17.24 -5.94
N LYS A 149 11.64 17.39 -5.98
CA LYS A 149 10.78 17.22 -7.16
C LYS A 149 9.73 18.32 -7.23
N SER A 150 9.24 18.63 -8.43
CA SER A 150 8.01 19.42 -8.53
C SER A 150 6.84 18.66 -7.91
N TRP A 151 5.77 19.35 -7.51
CA TRP A 151 4.64 18.68 -6.86
C TRP A 151 4.09 17.53 -7.72
N MET A 152 3.98 17.75 -9.03
CA MET A 152 3.54 16.73 -10.00
C MET A 152 4.51 15.56 -10.16
N GLU A 153 5.81 15.82 -10.10
CA GLU A 153 6.81 14.75 -10.12
C GLU A 153 6.79 13.96 -8.81
N ALA A 154 6.57 14.63 -7.68
CA ALA A 154 6.46 14.03 -6.36
C ALA A 154 5.23 13.13 -6.26
N GLU A 155 4.07 13.57 -6.73
CA GLU A 155 2.85 12.77 -6.82
C GLU A 155 3.06 11.48 -7.62
N ARG A 156 3.63 11.60 -8.83
CA ARG A 156 3.95 10.43 -9.67
C ARG A 156 4.98 9.51 -9.01
N ALA A 157 5.95 10.07 -8.30
CA ALA A 157 6.95 9.28 -7.57
C ALA A 157 6.32 8.52 -6.40
N CYS A 158 5.36 9.11 -5.68
CA CYS A 158 4.61 8.40 -4.64
C CYS A 158 3.81 7.26 -5.25
N ALA A 159 3.12 7.50 -6.37
CA ALA A 159 2.32 6.47 -7.03
C ALA A 159 3.15 5.25 -7.49
N LYS A 160 4.41 5.46 -7.91
CA LYS A 160 5.35 4.37 -8.25
C LYS A 160 5.69 3.48 -7.05
N ASP A 161 5.69 4.05 -5.85
CA ASP A 161 5.90 3.32 -4.60
C ASP A 161 4.57 2.84 -3.98
N GLU A 162 3.49 2.84 -4.78
CA GLU A 162 2.10 2.57 -4.36
C GLU A 162 1.70 3.36 -3.10
N ALA A 163 2.19 4.58 -3.02
CA ALA A 163 1.91 5.56 -1.99
C ALA A 163 1.23 6.79 -2.60
N TYR A 164 0.78 7.69 -1.75
CA TYR A 164 0.31 9.01 -2.14
C TYR A 164 1.17 10.08 -1.48
N LEU A 165 1.12 11.31 -1.99
CA LEU A 165 1.55 12.45 -1.19
C LEU A 165 0.73 12.48 0.10
N ALA A 166 1.36 12.78 1.23
CA ALA A 166 0.72 12.60 2.53
C ALA A 166 -0.53 13.48 2.70
N ILE A 167 -1.59 12.86 3.20
CA ILE A 167 -2.87 13.47 3.55
C ILE A 167 -2.91 13.66 5.06
N ILE A 168 -3.38 14.82 5.50
CA ILE A 168 -3.46 15.19 6.91
C ILE A 168 -4.93 15.41 7.28
N ASN A 169 -5.53 14.38 7.88
CA ASN A 169 -6.95 14.34 8.21
C ASN A 169 -7.26 14.88 9.60
N ASN A 170 -6.26 14.93 10.49
CA ASN A 170 -6.48 15.30 11.87
C ASN A 170 -5.25 15.95 12.53
N VAL A 171 -5.48 16.52 13.72
CA VAL A 171 -4.44 17.21 14.52
C VAL A 171 -3.30 16.27 14.92
N ALA A 172 -3.56 14.99 15.11
CA ALA A 172 -2.54 14.01 15.51
C ALA A 172 -1.59 13.71 14.35
N GLU A 173 -2.11 13.54 13.12
CA GLU A 173 -1.30 13.39 11.90
C GLU A 173 -0.44 14.63 11.63
N GLN A 174 -1.01 15.84 11.79
CA GLN A 174 -0.25 17.09 11.66
C GLN A 174 0.93 17.13 12.64
N LYS A 175 0.68 16.84 13.93
CA LYS A 175 1.74 16.82 14.95
C LYS A 175 2.79 15.75 14.67
N PHE A 176 2.37 14.59 14.17
CA PHE A 176 3.28 13.52 13.81
C PHE A 176 4.23 13.95 12.68
N LEU A 177 3.73 14.50 11.57
CA LEU A 177 4.57 15.02 10.48
C LEU A 177 5.49 16.14 10.97
N MET A 178 4.97 17.12 11.74
CA MET A 178 5.75 18.21 12.32
C MET A 178 6.96 17.73 13.12
N SER A 179 6.84 16.61 13.85
CA SER A 179 7.94 16.08 14.68
C SER A 179 9.17 15.60 13.88
N TYR A 180 9.04 15.47 12.56
CA TYR A 180 10.12 15.05 11.66
C TYR A 180 10.55 16.15 10.68
N VAL A 181 9.88 17.31 10.69
CA VAL A 181 10.29 18.46 9.88
C VAL A 181 11.49 19.13 10.55
N ASN A 182 12.63 19.14 9.85
CA ASN A 182 13.83 19.85 10.28
C ASN A 182 14.11 20.99 9.31
N GLU A 183 14.05 22.22 9.79
CA GLU A 183 14.46 23.38 9.00
C GLU A 183 15.94 23.25 8.58
N PRO A 184 16.31 23.69 7.36
CA PRO A 184 15.54 24.48 6.40
C PRO A 184 14.75 23.65 5.36
N ASN A 185 14.51 22.36 5.60
CA ASN A 185 13.88 21.49 4.60
C ASN A 185 12.38 21.78 4.45
N VAL A 186 11.91 21.77 3.19
CA VAL A 186 10.51 21.91 2.82
C VAL A 186 10.01 20.62 2.19
N TYR A 187 8.77 20.24 2.50
CA TYR A 187 8.21 18.97 2.05
C TYR A 187 6.82 19.11 1.45
N TRP A 188 6.62 18.67 0.22
CA TRP A 188 5.29 18.54 -0.37
C TRP A 188 4.38 17.62 0.44
N ILE A 189 3.12 18.04 0.54
CA ILE A 189 1.99 17.24 1.01
C ILE A 189 0.95 17.16 -0.10
N GLY A 190 -0.02 16.26 0.05
CA GLY A 190 -0.97 15.92 -1.00
C GLY A 190 -2.11 16.90 -1.17
N LEU A 191 -1.94 18.17 -0.82
CA LEU A 191 -2.99 19.19 -0.89
C LEU A 191 -2.68 20.20 -2.01
N SER A 192 -3.67 20.51 -2.84
CA SER A 192 -3.57 21.49 -3.92
C SER A 192 -4.94 22.10 -4.25
N ASP A 193 -4.99 23.32 -4.76
CA ASP A 193 -6.19 23.96 -5.30
C ASP A 193 -6.12 24.26 -6.81
N ARG A 194 -5.10 23.71 -7.50
CA ARG A 194 -4.88 23.76 -8.96
C ARG A 194 -6.10 23.49 -9.84
N GLY A 195 -7.09 22.75 -9.32
CA GLY A 195 -8.33 22.45 -10.04
C GLY A 195 -9.32 23.62 -10.03
N ASN A 196 -9.34 24.40 -8.95
CA ASN A 196 -10.18 25.57 -8.76
C ASN A 196 -9.61 26.42 -7.61
N GLU A 197 -9.04 27.58 -7.94
CA GLU A 197 -8.45 28.54 -6.99
C GLU A 197 -9.29 28.72 -5.71
N GLY A 198 -8.65 28.64 -4.56
CA GLY A 198 -9.28 28.74 -3.24
C GLY A 198 -10.04 27.48 -2.80
N THR A 199 -10.14 26.45 -3.65
CA THR A 199 -10.73 25.15 -3.31
C THR A 199 -9.65 24.08 -3.17
N TRP A 200 -9.14 23.95 -1.95
CA TRP A 200 -8.09 22.97 -1.62
C TRP A 200 -8.63 21.54 -1.53
N VAL A 201 -8.04 20.65 -2.34
CA VAL A 201 -8.41 19.24 -2.50
C VAL A 201 -7.19 18.36 -2.23
N TRP A 202 -7.40 17.27 -1.49
CA TRP A 202 -6.38 16.25 -1.28
C TRP A 202 -6.23 15.34 -2.50
N VAL A 203 -5.08 14.70 -2.65
CA VAL A 203 -4.81 13.72 -3.74
C VAL A 203 -5.76 12.52 -3.78
N ASP A 204 -6.53 12.25 -2.72
CA ASP A 204 -7.61 11.25 -2.72
C ASP A 204 -8.96 11.79 -3.20
N GLY A 205 -9.03 13.08 -3.55
CA GLY A 205 -10.22 13.79 -4.00
C GLY A 205 -11.08 14.38 -2.88
N SER A 206 -10.70 14.20 -1.61
CA SER A 206 -11.44 14.79 -0.49
C SER A 206 -11.18 16.28 -0.34
N LEU A 207 -12.19 17.04 0.09
CA LEU A 207 -12.05 18.47 0.35
C LEU A 207 -11.29 18.71 1.67
N MET A 208 -10.50 19.79 1.71
CA MET A 208 -9.90 20.26 2.95
C MET A 208 -10.99 20.71 3.93
N VAL A 209 -11.09 20.03 5.08
CA VAL A 209 -12.02 20.40 6.17
C VAL A 209 -11.32 20.98 7.39
N LEU A 210 -10.00 20.82 7.49
CA LEU A 210 -9.15 21.34 8.56
C LEU A 210 -7.91 21.97 7.94
N SER A 211 -7.43 23.05 8.54
CA SER A 211 -6.27 23.80 8.04
C SER A 211 -5.18 23.91 9.11
N PHE A 212 -3.92 23.74 8.69
CA PHE A 212 -2.74 24.00 9.52
C PHE A 212 -1.74 24.96 8.84
N TRP A 213 -2.27 25.92 8.07
CA TRP A 213 -1.53 27.02 7.45
C TRP A 213 -0.61 27.76 8.43
N GLY A 214 0.53 28.21 7.89
CA GLY A 214 1.43 29.16 8.54
C GLY A 214 0.75 30.52 8.70
N GLU A 215 1.38 31.38 9.50
CA GLU A 215 0.91 32.74 9.64
C GLU A 215 1.03 33.47 8.30
N GLY A 216 -0.11 33.98 7.79
CA GLY A 216 -0.18 34.64 6.49
C GLY A 216 -0.55 33.74 5.31
N GLU A 217 -0.63 32.41 5.50
CA GLU A 217 -0.91 31.45 4.42
C GLU A 217 -2.38 30.98 4.37
N PRO A 218 -2.89 30.54 3.21
CA PRO A 218 -2.24 30.63 1.89
C PRO A 218 -2.26 32.07 1.37
N ASN A 219 -1.16 32.53 0.79
CA ASN A 219 -0.99 33.92 0.34
C ASN A 219 -1.06 34.11 -1.18
N ASN A 220 -1.03 33.01 -1.92
CA ASN A 220 -1.05 32.94 -3.38
C ASN A 220 0.01 33.85 -4.06
N VAL A 221 1.23 33.88 -3.54
CA VAL A 221 2.30 34.77 -4.02
C VAL A 221 2.96 34.19 -5.28
N GLY A 222 2.54 34.68 -6.44
CA GLY A 222 3.17 34.38 -7.72
C GLY A 222 2.54 35.20 -8.81
N ASP A 223 3.34 35.82 -9.67
CA ASP A 223 2.92 36.82 -10.69
C ASP A 223 1.95 36.24 -11.76
N GLY A 224 0.70 35.94 -11.37
CA GLY A 224 -0.38 35.44 -12.22
C GLY A 224 -0.44 33.92 -12.41
N GLU A 225 0.57 33.15 -11.98
CA GLU A 225 0.54 31.67 -12.02
C GLU A 225 -0.07 31.04 -10.77
N GLY A 226 0.00 31.73 -9.62
CA GLY A 226 -0.53 31.28 -8.34
C GLY A 226 0.26 30.16 -7.65
N GLU A 227 0.20 30.12 -6.31
CA GLU A 227 0.85 29.12 -5.45
C GLU A 227 -0.10 27.96 -5.12
N ASP A 228 -0.38 27.11 -6.09
CA ASP A 228 -1.50 26.18 -5.94
C ASP A 228 -1.19 24.84 -5.21
N CYS A 229 0.01 24.70 -4.63
CA CYS A 229 0.50 23.44 -4.06
C CYS A 229 0.98 23.59 -2.61
N ALA A 230 0.49 22.76 -1.70
CA ALA A 230 0.84 22.89 -0.28
C ALA A 230 2.10 22.09 0.11
N SER A 231 2.90 22.69 0.98
CA SER A 231 4.12 22.12 1.56
C SER A 231 4.21 22.35 3.07
N LEU A 232 5.01 21.55 3.76
CA LEU A 232 5.43 21.77 5.14
C LEU A 232 6.73 22.59 5.15
N ARG A 233 6.70 23.77 5.77
CA ARG A 233 7.86 24.68 5.84
C ARG A 233 8.10 25.19 7.26
N PHE A 234 7.27 26.12 7.74
CA PHE A 234 7.47 26.86 8.99
C PHE A 234 7.31 25.95 10.23
N ASN A 235 8.37 25.24 10.62
CA ASN A 235 8.35 24.17 11.62
C ASN A 235 7.20 23.16 11.41
N GLY A 236 6.93 22.84 10.14
CA GLY A 236 5.89 21.91 9.73
C GLY A 236 4.48 22.50 9.64
N LYS A 237 4.30 23.83 9.71
CA LYS A 237 3.07 24.48 9.24
C LYS A 237 2.99 24.49 7.71
N TRP A 238 1.77 24.60 7.20
CA TRP A 238 1.53 24.56 5.76
C TRP A 238 1.88 25.90 5.10
N ASN A 239 2.42 25.82 3.90
CA ASN A 239 2.78 26.92 3.03
C ASN A 239 2.28 26.55 1.63
N ASP A 240 1.54 27.43 0.99
CA ASP A 240 1.22 27.30 -0.43
C ASP A 240 2.43 27.75 -1.24
N ALA A 241 2.76 27.01 -2.29
CA ALA A 241 3.95 27.26 -3.10
C ALA A 241 3.67 27.00 -4.57
N LEU A 242 4.40 27.71 -5.44
CA LEU A 242 4.44 27.43 -6.87
C LEU A 242 4.71 25.94 -7.13
N CYS A 243 3.78 25.21 -7.73
CA CYS A 243 3.88 23.76 -7.93
C CYS A 243 5.13 23.29 -8.71
N SER A 244 5.77 24.21 -9.44
CA SER A 244 6.98 24.00 -10.24
C SER A 244 8.27 23.98 -9.40
N VAL A 245 8.28 24.54 -8.19
CA VAL A 245 9.47 24.51 -7.31
C VAL A 245 9.79 23.08 -6.90
N ARG A 246 11.06 22.82 -6.63
CA ARG A 246 11.53 21.47 -6.35
C ARG A 246 11.72 21.28 -4.86
N GLU A 247 10.84 20.51 -4.24
CA GLU A 247 10.91 20.19 -2.81
C GLU A 247 10.91 18.69 -2.56
N SER A 248 11.39 18.31 -1.39
CA SER A 248 11.23 16.95 -0.88
C SER A 248 9.74 16.66 -0.67
N GLN A 249 9.36 15.42 -0.39
CA GLN A 249 7.94 15.06 -0.27
C GLN A 249 7.68 14.04 0.81
N TRP A 250 6.56 14.21 1.50
CA TRP A 250 5.99 13.19 2.37
C TRP A 250 5.12 12.23 1.56
N LYS A 251 5.40 10.94 1.75
CA LYS A 251 4.66 9.81 1.20
C LYS A 251 3.85 9.16 2.31
N GLN A 252 2.65 8.72 1.98
CA GLN A 252 1.76 7.99 2.87
C GLN A 252 1.24 6.74 2.17
N GLN A 253 1.32 5.61 2.85
CA GLN A 253 0.69 4.36 2.47
C GLN A 253 -0.36 3.99 3.51
N ASN A 254 -1.63 3.91 3.11
CA ASN A 254 -2.71 3.45 3.99
C ASN A 254 -2.75 1.91 4.05
N GLU A 255 -3.56 1.35 4.96
CA GLU A 255 -3.80 -0.10 5.06
C GLU A 255 -4.23 -0.74 3.71
N THR A 256 -4.89 0.01 2.82
CA THR A 256 -5.44 -0.50 1.54
C THR A 256 -4.42 -0.47 0.40
N SER A 257 -3.55 0.52 0.32
CA SER A 257 -2.46 0.60 -0.67
C SER A 257 -1.34 -0.37 -0.33
N ARG A 258 -1.11 -0.64 0.96
CA ARG A 258 -0.20 -1.72 1.41
C ARG A 258 -0.69 -3.12 1.03
N MET A 259 -1.95 -3.28 0.61
CA MET A 259 -2.48 -4.55 0.09
C MET A 259 -1.86 -4.93 -1.27
N ASN A 260 -1.23 -3.99 -1.97
CA ASN A 260 -0.57 -4.22 -3.25
C ASN A 260 0.95 -4.41 -3.11
N VAL A 261 1.61 -3.72 -2.16
CA VAL A 261 3.09 -3.63 -2.10
C VAL A 261 3.76 -4.85 -1.46
N SER A 262 3.14 -5.54 -0.51
CA SER A 262 3.85 -6.60 0.22
C SER A 262 2.92 -7.58 0.90
N ILE A 263 2.94 -8.82 0.38
CA ILE A 263 2.47 -10.07 0.97
C ILE A 263 0.94 -10.14 1.17
N ALA A 264 0.36 -11.18 0.59
CA ALA A 264 -1.06 -11.42 0.45
C ALA A 264 -1.81 -12.13 1.61
N PRO A 265 -1.52 -12.02 2.93
CA PRO A 265 -2.45 -12.56 3.93
C PRO A 265 -3.42 -11.48 4.46
N CYS A 266 -3.18 -10.20 4.17
CA CYS A 266 -3.68 -9.14 5.03
C CYS A 266 -5.19 -8.84 4.93
N CYS A 267 -5.78 -8.91 3.74
CA CYS A 267 -7.15 -8.43 3.54
C CYS A 267 -8.24 -9.52 3.58
N SER A 268 -7.90 -10.80 3.45
CA SER A 268 -8.91 -11.87 3.43
C SER A 268 -9.44 -12.24 4.82
N LEU A 269 -8.67 -11.96 5.89
CA LEU A 269 -9.01 -12.37 7.24
C LEU A 269 -9.80 -11.30 8.03
N ARG A 270 -9.53 -10.00 7.88
CA ARG A 270 -10.21 -8.94 8.68
C ARG A 270 -11.68 -8.73 8.31
N LYS A 271 -12.05 -8.75 7.02
CA LYS A 271 -13.46 -8.66 6.57
C LYS A 271 -14.27 -9.92 6.91
N SER A 272 -13.62 -11.08 7.00
CA SER A 272 -14.26 -12.36 7.30
C SER A 272 -14.46 -12.61 8.81
N PHE A 273 -13.53 -12.13 9.65
CA PHE A 273 -13.60 -12.30 11.11
C PHE A 273 -14.77 -11.54 11.77
N PHE A 274 -15.10 -10.34 11.25
CA PHE A 274 -16.28 -9.59 11.71
C PHE A 274 -17.61 -10.20 11.24
N ARG A 275 -17.61 -10.99 10.16
CA ARG A 275 -18.77 -11.75 9.69
C ARG A 275 -18.99 -13.03 10.51
N TRP A 276 -17.91 -13.63 11.02
CA TRP A 276 -17.93 -14.79 11.93
C TRP A 276 -18.53 -14.49 13.31
N LYS A 277 -18.32 -13.31 13.88
CA LYS A 277 -18.93 -12.89 15.15
C LYS A 277 -20.45 -12.61 15.07
N LYS A 278 -21.06 -12.73 13.90
CA LYS A 278 -22.48 -12.43 13.62
C LYS A 278 -23.29 -13.63 13.12
N LEU A 279 -22.76 -14.85 13.24
CA LEU A 279 -23.60 -16.04 13.08
C LEU A 279 -24.37 -16.28 14.40
N PRO A 280 -25.69 -16.53 14.34
CA PRO A 280 -26.53 -16.80 15.51
C PRO A 280 -26.10 -18.05 16.28
#